data_AF-B3CJ14-F1
#
_entry.id   AF-B3CJ14-F1
#
_cell.length_a   1.000
_cell.length_b   1.000
_cell.length_c   1.000
_cell.angle_alpha   90.00
_cell.angle_beta   90.00
_cell.angle_gamma   90.00
#
_symmetry.space_group_name_H-M   'P 1'
#
loop_
_entity.id
_entity.type
_entity.pdbx_description
1 polymer ?
#
loop_
_entity_poly.entity_id
_entity_poly.type
_entity_poly.pdbx_seq_one_letter_code
_entity_poly.pdbx_strand_id
1 'polypeptide(L)'
;MVLLLPAVDKTLDESLSELTYENWKEWNAALSGRQLQVKLPRFKVEYNKMLIEDMVAMGMKDAFDGYKADFSKMSAAELYIGLLQQFTYVNVDEEGTEAAAVTVGGMFETSVGPSTPISFYVDRPFAFVIKEKSTGAILFMGKITKL
;
A
#
# COMPACT_ATOMS: atom_id res chain seq x y z
N MET A 1 5.73 -6.34 -1.72
CA MET A 1 4.36 -5.77 -1.68
C MET A 1 3.52 -6.58 -0.72
N VAL A 2 2.62 -5.93 0.02
CA VAL A 2 1.58 -6.55 0.85
C VAL A 2 0.23 -6.18 0.24
N LEU A 3 -0.66 -7.15 0.11
CA LEU A 3 -2.02 -6.95 -0.41
C LEU A 3 -3.01 -7.13 0.73
N LEU A 4 -3.94 -6.19 0.86
CA LEU A 4 -5.07 -6.26 1.78
C LEU A 4 -6.34 -6.46 0.96
N LEU A 5 -6.91 -7.65 1.06
CA LEU A 5 -8.14 -8.03 0.39
C LEU A 5 -9.24 -8.20 1.46
N PRO A 6 -10.26 -7.33 1.49
CA PRO A 6 -11.37 -7.47 2.41
C PRO A 6 -12.07 -8.84 2.31
N ALA A 7 -12.65 -9.28 3.42
CA ALA A 7 -13.58 -10.41 3.44
C ALA A 7 -14.79 -10.11 2.52
N VAL A 8 -15.47 -11.15 2.05
CA VAL A 8 -16.54 -11.03 1.04
C VAL A 8 -17.70 -10.14 1.51
N ASP A 9 -17.93 -10.11 2.82
CA ASP A 9 -18.97 -9.36 3.51
C ASP A 9 -18.53 -7.97 4.00
N LYS A 10 -17.26 -7.59 3.82
CA LYS A 10 -16.71 -6.30 4.24
C LYS A 10 -16.36 -5.42 3.05
N THR A 11 -16.59 -4.12 3.20
CA THR A 11 -16.10 -3.13 2.24
C THR A 11 -14.62 -2.82 2.48
N LEU A 12 -13.97 -2.23 1.46
CA LEU A 12 -12.58 -1.80 1.58
C LEU A 12 -12.43 -0.65 2.58
N ASP A 13 -13.35 0.31 2.59
CA ASP A 13 -13.25 1.47 3.49
C ASP A 13 -13.45 1.06 4.96
N GLU A 14 -14.34 0.11 5.26
CA GLU A 14 -14.45 -0.50 6.60
C GLU A 14 -13.13 -1.16 7.02
N SER A 15 -12.53 -1.94 6.12
CA SER A 15 -11.25 -2.62 6.40
C SER A 15 -10.09 -1.64 6.58
N LEU A 16 -10.09 -0.52 5.83
CA LEU A 16 -9.07 0.53 5.94
C LEU A 16 -9.21 1.35 7.22
N SER A 17 -10.41 1.45 7.79
CA SER A 17 -10.61 2.09 9.10
C SER A 17 -9.93 1.30 10.24
N GLU A 18 -9.76 -0.02 10.05
CA GLU A 18 -9.04 -0.89 10.97
C GLU A 18 -7.52 -0.86 10.74
N LEU A 19 -7.02 -0.18 9.69
CA LEU A 19 -5.60 -0.07 9.37
C LEU A 19 -4.89 0.93 10.30
N THR A 20 -4.78 0.56 11.57
CA THR A 20 -4.02 1.29 12.59
C THR A 20 -2.57 0.79 12.64
N TYR A 21 -1.68 1.54 13.30
CA TYR A 21 -0.29 1.11 13.48
C TYR A 21 -0.16 -0.23 14.23
N GLU A 22 -0.96 -0.41 15.29
CA GLU A 22 -0.93 -1.64 16.10
C GLU A 22 -1.44 -2.84 15.29
N ASN A 23 -2.59 -2.70 14.61
CA ASN A 23 -3.12 -3.76 13.75
C ASN A 23 -2.17 -4.09 12.61
N TRP A 24 -1.58 -3.06 11.98
CA TRP A 24 -0.58 -3.26 10.94
C TRP A 24 0.62 -4.07 11.44
N LYS A 25 1.15 -3.73 12.61
CA LYS A 25 2.27 -4.45 13.24
C LYS A 25 1.89 -5.91 13.54
N GLU A 26 0.71 -6.14 14.12
CA GLU A 26 0.21 -7.47 14.44
C GLU A 26 0.02 -8.33 13.18
N TRP A 27 -0.68 -7.80 12.17
CA TRP A 27 -0.92 -8.51 10.90
C TRP A 27 0.39 -8.87 10.20
N ASN A 28 1.37 -7.95 10.20
CA ASN A 28 2.68 -8.21 9.61
C ASN A 28 3.47 -9.28 10.37
N ALA A 29 3.34 -9.37 11.69
CA ALA A 29 3.97 -10.41 12.49
C ALA A 29 3.29 -11.79 12.30
N ALA A 30 2.00 -11.81 11.98
CA ALA A 30 1.22 -13.03 11.74
C ALA A 30 1.41 -13.61 10.32
N LEU A 31 1.99 -12.84 9.38
CA LEU A 31 2.29 -13.34 8.04
C LEU A 31 3.29 -14.48 8.09
N SER A 32 2.97 -15.58 7.41
CA SER A 32 3.80 -16.77 7.32
C SER A 32 3.85 -17.30 5.89
N GLY A 33 4.93 -18.03 5.56
CA GLY A 33 5.08 -18.65 4.25
C GLY A 33 4.06 -19.77 4.07
N ARG A 34 3.22 -19.68 3.03
CA ARG A 34 2.25 -20.71 2.67
C ARG A 34 2.11 -20.80 1.15
N GLN A 35 1.87 -22.01 0.64
CA GLN A 35 1.57 -22.21 -0.77
C GLN A 35 0.14 -21.76 -1.06
N LEU A 36 -0.01 -20.79 -1.97
CA LEU A 36 -1.29 -20.18 -2.36
C LEU A 36 -1.44 -20.23 -3.88
N GLN A 37 -2.68 -20.34 -4.36
CA GLN A 37 -3.02 -20.06 -5.75
C GLN A 37 -3.44 -18.60 -5.86
N VAL A 38 -2.57 -17.74 -6.41
CA VAL A 38 -2.78 -16.29 -6.46
C VAL A 38 -3.29 -15.87 -7.84
N LYS A 39 -4.32 -15.02 -7.86
CA LYS A 39 -4.71 -14.23 -9.05
C LYS A 39 -4.69 -12.76 -8.66
N LEU A 40 -3.81 -11.99 -9.28
CA LEU A 40 -3.67 -10.55 -9.08
C LEU A 40 -3.82 -9.87 -10.46
N PRO A 41 -4.74 -8.92 -10.63
CA PRO A 41 -4.83 -8.15 -11.86
C PRO A 41 -3.59 -7.30 -12.08
N ARG A 42 -3.21 -7.09 -13.34
CA ARG A 42 -2.30 -6.01 -13.72
C ARG A 42 -3.00 -4.69 -13.46
N PHE A 43 -2.28 -3.71 -12.94
CA PHE A 43 -2.86 -2.38 -12.73
C PHE A 43 -1.80 -1.29 -12.84
N LYS A 44 -2.26 -0.13 -13.27
CA LYS A 44 -1.49 1.08 -13.37
C LYS A 44 -2.25 2.21 -12.68
N VAL A 45 -1.60 2.90 -11.75
CA VAL A 45 -2.16 4.02 -11.01
C VAL A 45 -1.26 5.22 -11.16
N GLU A 46 -1.84 6.31 -11.64
CA GLU A 46 -1.23 7.63 -11.61
C GLU A 46 -2.08 8.49 -10.69
N TYR A 47 -1.45 9.19 -9.75
CA TYR A 47 -2.14 10.03 -8.79
C TYR A 47 -1.43 11.38 -8.68
N ASN A 48 -2.22 12.44 -8.64
CA ASN A 48 -1.75 13.80 -8.56
C ASN A 48 -2.66 14.59 -7.62
N LYS A 49 -2.13 15.09 -6.50
CA LYS A 49 -2.92 15.80 -5.49
C LYS A 49 -2.20 16.99 -4.89
N MET A 50 -2.94 18.08 -4.71
CA MET A 50 -2.52 19.18 -3.86
C MET A 50 -2.74 18.77 -2.40
N LEU A 51 -1.69 18.81 -1.60
CA LEU A 51 -1.66 18.28 -0.24
C LEU A 51 -1.88 19.33 0.85
N ILE A 52 -1.98 20.62 0.49
CA ILE A 52 -2.08 21.71 1.48
C ILE A 52 -3.24 21.45 2.44
N GLU A 53 -4.43 21.15 1.93
CA GLU A 53 -5.62 20.89 2.76
C GLU A 53 -5.44 19.67 3.68
N ASP A 54 -4.80 18.60 3.18
CA ASP A 54 -4.52 17.40 3.99
C ASP A 54 -3.55 17.72 5.13
N MET A 55 -2.46 18.44 4.84
CA MET A 55 -1.46 18.82 5.85
C MET A 55 -2.06 19.75 6.90
N VAL A 56 -2.92 20.69 6.50
CA VAL A 56 -3.68 21.56 7.41
C VAL A 56 -4.61 20.75 8.30
N ALA A 57 -5.33 19.76 7.74
CA ALA A 57 -6.20 18.86 8.50
C ALA A 57 -5.41 17.99 9.49
N MET A 58 -4.17 17.62 9.16
CA MET A 58 -3.24 16.92 10.05
C MET A 58 -2.55 17.82 11.09
N GLY A 59 -2.77 19.13 11.04
CA GLY A 59 -2.29 20.09 12.05
C GLY A 59 -1.13 20.98 11.62
N MET A 60 -0.57 20.80 10.42
CA MET A 60 0.46 21.68 9.86
C MET A 60 -0.20 22.91 9.24
N LYS A 61 -0.67 23.86 10.05
CA LYS A 61 -1.43 25.02 9.57
C LYS A 61 -0.54 26.21 9.23
N ASP A 62 0.31 26.60 10.17
CA ASP A 62 1.08 27.86 10.09
C ASP A 62 2.04 27.87 8.89
N ALA A 63 2.58 26.72 8.50
CA ALA A 63 3.48 26.59 7.36
C ALA A 63 2.90 27.06 6.01
N PHE A 64 1.57 27.11 5.89
CA PHE A 64 0.85 27.55 4.68
C PHE A 64 0.20 28.94 4.81
N ASP A 65 0.39 29.62 5.95
CA ASP A 65 -0.16 30.95 6.23
C ASP A 65 0.95 32.00 6.16
N GLY A 66 0.84 32.93 5.21
CA GLY A 66 1.83 33.99 4.99
C GLY A 66 2.06 34.94 6.18
N TYR A 67 1.16 34.97 7.16
CA TYR A 67 1.30 35.80 8.37
C TYR A 67 1.77 35.03 9.60
N LYS A 68 1.82 33.69 9.54
CA LYS A 68 2.17 32.83 10.69
C LYS A 68 3.35 31.89 10.43
N ALA A 69 3.65 31.61 9.16
CA ALA A 69 4.76 30.75 8.80
C ALA A 69 6.09 31.31 9.34
N ASP A 70 6.84 30.47 10.05
CA ASP A 70 8.19 30.80 10.51
C ASP A 70 9.19 29.83 9.88
N PHE A 71 9.81 30.29 8.78
CA PHE A 71 10.93 29.63 8.11
C PHE A 71 12.25 30.41 8.28
N SER A 72 12.39 31.17 9.37
CA SER A 72 13.57 32.01 9.66
C SER A 72 14.90 31.23 9.71
N LYS A 73 14.84 29.92 10.00
CA LYS A 73 16.00 29.02 9.97
C LYS A 73 16.45 28.62 8.56
N MET A 74 15.64 28.89 7.53
CA MET A 74 15.94 28.60 6.13
C MET A 74 16.35 29.86 5.35
N SER A 75 15.74 31.00 5.67
CA SER A 75 15.98 32.27 4.98
C SER A 75 15.73 33.45 5.92
N ALA A 76 16.43 34.55 5.67
CA ALA A 76 16.16 35.83 6.35
C ALA A 76 14.89 36.53 5.83
N ALA A 77 14.38 36.12 4.66
CA ALA A 77 13.10 36.61 4.13
C ALA A 77 11.92 35.88 4.77
N GLU A 78 10.79 36.56 4.88
CA GLU A 78 9.52 35.93 5.26
C GLU A 78 9.06 34.99 4.14
N LEU A 79 8.91 33.70 4.47
CA LEU A 79 8.52 32.65 3.53
C LEU A 79 7.31 31.89 4.08
N TYR A 80 6.53 31.31 3.17
CA TYR A 80 5.49 30.34 3.48
C TYR A 80 5.37 29.34 2.32
N ILE A 81 4.75 28.18 2.56
CA ILE A 81 4.54 27.18 1.52
C ILE A 81 3.32 27.58 0.68
N GLY A 82 3.56 28.11 -0.52
CA GLY A 82 2.50 28.48 -1.47
C GLY A 82 1.94 27.33 -2.31
N LEU A 83 2.70 26.23 -2.46
CA LEU A 83 2.29 25.05 -3.22
C LEU A 83 2.90 23.79 -2.61
N LEU A 84 2.08 22.76 -2.43
CA LEU A 84 2.53 21.42 -2.08
C LEU A 84 1.76 20.41 -2.92
N GLN A 85 2.40 19.88 -3.95
CA GLN A 85 1.81 18.94 -4.90
C GLN A 85 2.57 17.62 -4.87
N GLN A 86 1.85 16.49 -4.81
CA GLN A 86 2.44 15.17 -4.89
C GLN A 86 1.92 14.42 -6.12
N PHE A 87 2.86 13.94 -6.92
CA PHE A 87 2.62 13.06 -8.06
C PHE A 87 3.16 11.68 -7.72
N THR A 88 2.37 10.63 -7.93
CA THR A 88 2.78 9.24 -7.75
C THR A 88 2.35 8.38 -8.92
N TYR A 89 3.12 7.34 -9.15
CA TYR A 89 2.92 6.38 -10.23
C TYR A 89 3.25 4.98 -9.72
N VAL A 90 2.37 4.03 -9.98
CA VAL A 90 2.58 2.61 -9.68
C VAL A 90 2.13 1.81 -10.90
N ASN A 91 2.99 0.92 -11.40
CA ASN A 91 2.65 -0.06 -12.42
C ASN A 91 3.00 -1.45 -11.89
N VAL A 92 2.00 -2.33 -11.86
CA VAL A 92 2.15 -3.73 -11.47
C VAL A 92 1.76 -4.60 -12.65
N ASP A 93 2.76 -5.29 -13.17
CA ASP A 93 2.66 -6.36 -14.16
C ASP A 93 3.51 -7.55 -13.67
N GLU A 94 3.56 -8.62 -14.47
CA GLU A 94 4.32 -9.83 -14.12
C GLU A 94 5.84 -9.59 -14.09
N GLU A 95 6.36 -8.61 -14.84
CA GLU A 95 7.80 -8.36 -14.91
C GLU A 95 8.29 -7.43 -13.79
N GLY A 96 7.50 -6.41 -13.46
CA GLY A 96 7.84 -5.29 -12.58
C GLY A 96 7.64 -5.52 -11.08
N THR A 97 7.22 -6.71 -10.66
CA THR A 97 7.28 -7.16 -9.26
C THR A 97 7.77 -8.61 -9.20
N GLU A 98 8.96 -8.87 -9.79
CA GLU A 98 9.67 -10.16 -9.85
C GLU A 98 8.74 -11.39 -9.90
N ALA A 99 8.27 -11.71 -11.11
CA ALA A 99 7.70 -13.02 -11.41
C ALA A 99 8.70 -14.12 -11.07
N ALA A 100 8.55 -14.70 -9.88
CA ALA A 100 8.90 -16.10 -9.65
C ALA A 100 7.83 -16.98 -10.32
N ALA A 101 7.79 -16.97 -11.66
CA ALA A 101 7.21 -18.09 -12.41
C ALA A 101 8.18 -19.27 -12.29
N VAL A 102 8.31 -19.84 -11.09
CA VAL A 102 9.02 -21.10 -10.89
C VAL A 102 8.02 -22.20 -11.22
N THR A 103 8.12 -22.75 -12.43
CA THR A 103 7.50 -24.03 -12.76
C THR A 103 8.24 -25.11 -11.95
N VAL A 104 7.83 -25.37 -10.71
CA VAL A 104 8.34 -26.51 -9.95
C VAL A 104 7.64 -27.76 -10.49
N GLY A 105 8.32 -28.47 -11.40
CA GLY A 105 8.01 -29.87 -11.67
C GLY A 105 8.49 -30.70 -10.47
N GLY A 106 7.58 -31.10 -9.59
CA GLY A 106 7.84 -32.01 -8.47
C GLY A 106 6.98 -33.26 -8.59
N MET A 107 7.59 -34.44 -8.46
CA MET A 107 6.85 -35.68 -8.25
C MET A 107 6.21 -35.66 -6.86
N PHE A 108 4.90 -35.81 -6.78
CA PHE A 108 4.19 -35.90 -5.50
C PHE A 108 4.18 -37.35 -5.00
N GLU A 109 4.41 -37.54 -3.70
CA GLU A 109 4.23 -38.83 -3.04
C GLU A 109 2.77 -39.30 -3.11
N THR A 110 2.56 -40.60 -3.27
CA THR A 110 1.25 -41.24 -3.51
C THR A 110 0.40 -41.47 -2.26
N SER A 111 0.69 -40.80 -1.13
CA SER A 111 -0.02 -41.06 0.12
C SER A 111 -0.21 -39.82 1.00
N VAL A 112 -1.45 -39.67 1.45
CA VAL A 112 -2.08 -38.53 2.16
C VAL A 112 -2.35 -37.33 1.25
N GLY A 113 -3.63 -37.09 0.98
CA GLY A 113 -4.14 -36.34 -0.17
C GLY A 113 -3.65 -34.90 -0.31
N PRO A 114 -3.73 -34.32 -1.53
CA PRO A 114 -3.21 -33.00 -1.79
C PRO A 114 -3.98 -32.00 -0.91
N SER A 115 -3.27 -31.31 0.00
CA SER A 115 -3.80 -30.08 0.57
C SER A 115 -4.03 -29.14 -0.61
N THR A 116 -5.29 -28.95 -1.02
CA THR A 116 -5.63 -28.02 -2.08
C THR A 116 -5.05 -26.64 -1.75
N PRO A 117 -4.26 -26.02 -2.64
CA PRO A 117 -3.69 -24.71 -2.38
C PRO A 117 -4.81 -23.72 -2.04
N ILE A 118 -4.61 -22.92 -1.01
CA ILE A 118 -5.60 -21.89 -0.65
C ILE A 118 -5.65 -20.88 -1.79
N SER A 119 -6.84 -20.63 -2.33
CA SER A 119 -7.06 -19.63 -3.38
C SER A 119 -7.05 -18.22 -2.78
N PHE A 120 -6.22 -17.35 -3.33
CA PHE A 120 -6.16 -15.92 -3.02
C PHE A 120 -6.37 -15.13 -4.31
N TYR A 121 -7.63 -14.85 -4.63
CA TYR A 121 -8.03 -14.15 -5.85
C TYR A 121 -8.43 -12.72 -5.52
N VAL A 122 -7.71 -11.77 -6.12
CA VAL A 122 -7.92 -10.33 -5.95
C VAL A 122 -8.91 -9.87 -7.03
N ASP A 123 -10.19 -10.19 -6.82
CA ASP A 123 -11.30 -10.00 -7.77
C ASP A 123 -12.30 -8.90 -7.36
N ARG A 124 -11.95 -8.12 -6.34
CA ARG A 124 -12.75 -7.04 -5.75
C ARG A 124 -11.83 -5.94 -5.21
N PRO A 125 -12.36 -4.77 -4.80
CA PRO A 125 -11.55 -3.68 -4.29
C PRO A 125 -10.56 -4.11 -3.21
N PHE A 126 -9.31 -3.68 -3.35
CA PHE A 126 -8.21 -4.07 -2.48
C PHE A 126 -7.28 -2.89 -2.21
N ALA A 127 -6.48 -2.99 -1.15
CA ALA A 127 -5.39 -2.07 -0.89
C ALA A 127 -4.04 -2.77 -1.03
N PHE A 128 -3.00 -1.99 -1.31
CA PHE A 128 -1.64 -2.49 -1.40
C PHE A 128 -0.69 -1.58 -0.62
N VAL A 129 0.38 -2.17 -0.12
CA VAL A 129 1.49 -1.49 0.54
C VAL A 129 2.80 -1.99 -0.03
N ILE A 130 3.63 -1.06 -0.50
CA ILE A 130 5.02 -1.32 -0.89
C ILE A 130 5.88 -0.82 0.26
N LYS A 131 6.59 -1.75 0.89
CA LYS A 131 7.47 -1.46 2.01
C LYS A 131 8.87 -2.02 1.77
N GLU A 132 9.85 -1.37 2.36
CA GLU A 132 11.19 -1.90 2.48
C GLU A 132 11.19 -3.00 3.58
N LYS A 133 11.86 -4.13 3.32
CA LYS A 133 11.71 -5.35 4.14
C LYS A 133 12.46 -5.28 5.47
N SER A 134 13.63 -4.64 5.52
CA SER A 134 14.52 -4.66 6.69
C SER A 134 14.10 -3.67 7.78
N THR A 135 13.72 -2.45 7.38
CA THR A 135 13.25 -1.36 8.23
C THR A 135 11.74 -1.36 8.42
N GLY A 136 10.99 -1.97 7.48
CA GLY A 136 9.54 -1.91 7.46
C GLY A 136 8.97 -0.57 6.95
N ALA A 137 9.82 0.35 6.47
CA ALA A 137 9.40 1.65 5.97
C ALA A 137 8.39 1.51 4.83
N ILE A 138 7.24 2.18 4.95
CA ILE A 138 6.21 2.23 3.92
C ILE A 138 6.63 3.25 2.86
N LEU A 139 6.85 2.79 1.64
CA LEU A 139 7.27 3.61 0.50
C LEU A 139 6.06 4.05 -0.32
N PHE A 140 5.11 3.14 -0.52
CA PHE A 140 3.84 3.44 -1.19
C PHE A 140 2.69 2.71 -0.52
N MET A 141 1.52 3.33 -0.58
CA MET A 141 0.26 2.73 -0.20
C MET A 141 -0.83 3.27 -1.11
N GLY A 142 -1.78 2.41 -1.46
CA GLY A 142 -2.88 2.79 -2.31
C GLY A 142 -4.06 1.83 -2.22
N LYS A 143 -5.21 2.27 -2.72
CA LYS A 143 -6.39 1.44 -2.88
C LYS A 143 -6.81 1.38 -4.34
N ILE A 144 -7.19 0.19 -4.79
CA ILE A 144 -7.74 -0.07 -6.10
C ILE A 144 -9.22 -0.36 -5.92
N THR A 145 -10.08 0.55 -6.38
CA THR A 145 -11.54 0.40 -6.32
C THR A 145 -12.14 0.02 -7.67
N LYS A 146 -11.40 0.26 -8.75
CA LYS A 146 -11.76 -0.07 -10.13
C LYS A 146 -10.48 -0.35 -10.92
N LEU A 147 -10.54 -1.32 -11.83
CA LEU A 147 -9.48 -1.71 -12.75
C LEU A 147 -9.86 -1.32 -14.17
#